data_AF-X0T4H4-F1
#
_entry.id   AF-X0T4H4-F1
#
_cell.length_a   1.000
_cell.length_b   1.000
_cell.length_c   1.000
_cell.angle_alpha   90.00
_cell.angle_beta   90.00
_cell.angle_gamma   90.00
#
_symmetry.space_group_name_H-M   'P 1'
#
loop_
_entity.id
_entity.type
_entity.pdbx_description
1 polymer ?
#
loop_
_entity_poly.entity_id
_entity_poly.type
_entity_poly.pdbx_seq_one_letter_code
_entity_poly.pdbx_strand_id
1 'polypeptide(L)'
;NVTGPENYGEVEDYAVAIEGVEVVDFGDAPDPTYPTLLANNGAQHTIVSGYYLGAGVDDETDGQPTTAATGDDTDAGGNDDDGVVLGAALIQGQATPLTVTASAAGLLDAWIDFNDDGDWLDAGEQVFSNQPLAAGANSLNVTVPVGASPGETFARFRFSTAGNLAPTGPADDGEVEDYEVTILPPAGPIQIIDDGDTGFGTTGDWGPYAGSGFEGDLHYSWAGTGLDVASWTFTVTPGQYEVAATWTVYKNRATNAPYEIFNGATSLETVPIDQRVAPDDFNDQG
;
A
#
# COMPACT_ATOMS: atom_id res chain seq x y z
N ASN A 1 39.23 -46.15 -64.69
CA ASN A 1 38.00 -46.96 -64.61
C ASN A 1 38.21 -48.12 -63.67
N VAL A 2 37.89 -47.92 -62.40
CA VAL A 2 37.66 -49.00 -61.44
C VAL A 2 36.36 -48.64 -60.71
N THR A 3 35.37 -49.50 -60.88
CA THR A 3 34.07 -49.54 -60.20
C THR A 3 34.21 -50.37 -58.93
N GLY A 4 33.77 -49.86 -57.78
CA GLY A 4 33.69 -50.59 -56.50
C GLY A 4 32.74 -49.88 -55.51
N PRO A 5 32.08 -50.63 -54.61
CA PRO A 5 30.76 -50.31 -54.05
C PRO A 5 30.78 -49.41 -52.81
N GLU A 6 29.62 -48.82 -52.53
CA GLU A 6 29.33 -47.92 -51.40
C GLU A 6 29.29 -48.64 -50.04
N ASN A 7 29.26 -47.84 -48.96
CA ASN A 7 29.20 -48.16 -47.52
C ASN A 7 30.60 -48.42 -46.92
N TYR A 8 31.11 -47.64 -45.95
CA TYR A 8 30.48 -47.20 -44.72
C TYR A 8 30.96 -45.79 -44.32
N GLY A 9 30.06 -44.81 -44.35
CA GLY A 9 30.15 -43.67 -43.45
C GLY A 9 29.11 -43.90 -42.37
N GLU A 10 29.52 -44.32 -41.18
CA GLU A 10 28.66 -44.20 -40.02
C GLU A 10 28.51 -42.70 -39.75
N VAL A 11 27.32 -42.14 -39.95
CA VAL A 11 26.97 -40.85 -39.33
C VAL A 11 26.42 -41.21 -37.97
N GLU A 12 27.13 -40.83 -36.91
CA GLU A 12 26.59 -40.85 -35.55
C GLU A 12 25.60 -39.69 -35.45
N ASP A 13 24.32 -39.98 -35.66
CA ASP A 13 23.24 -39.03 -35.36
C ASP A 13 23.12 -38.92 -33.84
N TYR A 14 23.83 -37.95 -33.26
CA TYR A 14 23.56 -37.54 -31.89
C TYR A 14 22.24 -36.79 -31.88
N ALA A 15 21.19 -37.45 -31.39
CA ALA A 15 19.99 -36.75 -30.93
C ALA A 15 20.41 -35.88 -29.73
N VAL A 16 20.74 -34.62 -30.01
CA VAL A 16 20.84 -33.60 -28.97
C VAL A 16 19.41 -33.25 -28.61
N ALA A 17 18.97 -33.70 -27.43
CA ALA A 17 17.86 -33.06 -26.76
C ALA A 17 18.35 -31.66 -26.36
N ILE A 18 17.89 -30.64 -27.06
CA ILE A 18 17.82 -29.31 -26.46
C ILE A 18 16.65 -29.43 -25.50
N GLU A 19 16.93 -29.75 -24.23
CA GLU A 19 15.94 -29.55 -23.18
C GLU A 19 15.51 -28.08 -23.29
N GLY A 20 14.20 -27.85 -23.43
CA GLY A 20 13.68 -26.48 -23.46
C GLY A 20 14.18 -25.77 -22.22
N VAL A 21 14.63 -24.52 -22.38
CA VAL A 21 14.84 -23.66 -21.22
C VAL A 21 13.49 -23.61 -20.51
N GLU A 22 13.42 -24.13 -19.28
CA GLU A 22 12.28 -23.87 -18.43
C GLU A 22 12.21 -22.37 -18.26
N VAL A 23 11.14 -21.79 -18.80
CA VAL A 23 10.79 -20.40 -18.57
C VAL A 23 10.16 -20.35 -17.19
N VAL A 24 10.75 -19.56 -16.31
CA VAL A 24 10.43 -19.51 -14.90
C VAL A 24 10.17 -18.07 -14.56
N ASP A 25 9.09 -17.85 -13.84
CA ASP A 25 8.72 -16.58 -13.27
C ASP A 25 9.26 -16.50 -11.82
N PHE A 26 9.77 -15.33 -11.44
CA PHE A 26 10.25 -15.00 -10.09
C PHE A 26 9.69 -13.65 -9.65
N GLY A 27 9.55 -13.43 -8.35
CA GLY A 27 9.17 -12.10 -7.85
C GLY A 27 10.32 -11.10 -7.77
N ASP A 28 10.03 -9.96 -7.14
CA ASP A 28 10.91 -8.79 -7.07
C ASP A 28 10.89 -8.04 -5.71
N ALA A 29 10.32 -8.64 -4.67
CA ALA A 29 10.38 -8.09 -3.31
C ALA A 29 11.85 -7.96 -2.82
N PRO A 30 12.16 -7.01 -1.91
CA PRO A 30 13.54 -6.77 -1.47
C PRO A 30 14.24 -8.00 -0.87
N ASP A 31 15.34 -8.41 -1.50
CA ASP A 31 16.21 -9.49 -1.04
C ASP A 31 17.34 -8.95 -0.11
N PRO A 32 17.80 -9.67 0.94
CA PRO A 32 17.47 -11.05 1.31
C PRO A 32 16.41 -11.19 2.41
N THR A 33 15.81 -10.09 2.86
CA THR A 33 14.76 -10.12 3.91
C THR A 33 13.55 -10.87 3.36
N TYR A 34 13.04 -10.44 2.22
CA TYR A 34 12.04 -11.17 1.45
C TYR A 34 12.78 -12.05 0.44
N PRO A 35 12.80 -13.39 0.60
CA PRO A 35 13.65 -14.21 -0.25
C PRO A 35 13.11 -14.22 -1.67
N THR A 36 13.89 -13.63 -2.57
CA THR A 36 13.48 -13.37 -3.96
C THR A 36 14.51 -13.92 -4.93
N LEU A 37 15.80 -13.78 -4.62
CA LEU A 37 16.86 -14.39 -5.42
C LEU A 37 16.91 -15.90 -5.23
N LEU A 38 17.26 -16.63 -6.28
CA LEU A 38 17.51 -18.09 -6.27
C LEU A 38 18.54 -18.47 -5.20
N ALA A 39 19.54 -17.61 -4.98
CA ALA A 39 20.57 -17.79 -3.96
C ALA A 39 19.98 -17.91 -2.53
N ASN A 40 18.82 -17.31 -2.29
CA ASN A 40 18.09 -17.34 -1.02
C ASN A 40 16.82 -18.20 -1.08
N ASN A 41 16.72 -19.08 -2.08
CA ASN A 41 15.54 -19.92 -2.31
C ASN A 41 14.28 -19.10 -2.59
N GLY A 42 14.38 -18.06 -3.43
CA GLY A 42 13.24 -17.26 -3.88
C GLY A 42 12.06 -18.08 -4.39
N ALA A 43 10.86 -17.51 -4.30
CA ALA A 43 9.70 -18.10 -4.96
C ALA A 43 9.94 -18.10 -6.47
N GLN A 44 9.60 -19.22 -7.11
CA GLN A 44 9.73 -19.35 -8.56
C GLN A 44 8.66 -20.28 -9.11
N HIS A 45 8.12 -19.99 -10.29
CA HIS A 45 7.06 -20.77 -10.92
C HIS A 45 7.43 -21.12 -12.35
N THR A 46 7.29 -22.39 -12.76
CA THR A 46 7.41 -22.71 -14.18
C THR A 46 6.24 -22.11 -14.95
N ILE A 47 6.51 -21.34 -15.99
CA ILE A 47 5.44 -20.66 -16.73
C ILE A 47 4.68 -21.66 -17.60
N VAL A 48 3.37 -21.73 -17.38
CA VAL A 48 2.44 -22.51 -18.21
C VAL A 48 1.54 -21.53 -18.96
N SER A 49 1.55 -21.64 -20.30
CA SER A 49 0.81 -20.73 -21.17
C SER A 49 -0.69 -20.65 -20.78
N GLY A 50 -1.14 -19.44 -20.46
CA GLY A 50 -2.53 -19.16 -20.07
C GLY A 50 -2.85 -19.44 -18.61
N TYR A 51 -1.82 -19.51 -17.74
CA TYR A 51 -1.96 -19.76 -16.31
C TYR A 51 -1.11 -18.77 -15.49
N TYR A 52 -1.69 -17.60 -15.28
CA TYR A 52 -1.14 -16.41 -14.62
C TYR A 52 -2.27 -15.55 -14.02
N LEU A 53 -1.94 -14.51 -13.28
CA LEU A 53 -2.81 -13.45 -12.77
C LEU A 53 -2.72 -12.21 -13.68
N GLY A 54 -3.80 -11.43 -13.72
CA GLY A 54 -3.77 -10.19 -14.49
C GLY A 54 -3.74 -10.37 -16.02
N ALA A 55 -2.86 -9.63 -16.70
CA ALA A 55 -2.82 -9.50 -18.15
C ALA A 55 -1.85 -10.46 -18.85
N GLY A 56 -0.77 -10.86 -18.18
CA GLY A 56 0.31 -11.68 -18.73
C GLY A 56 1.24 -12.17 -17.62
N VAL A 57 2.31 -12.86 -18.04
CA VAL A 57 3.45 -13.30 -17.21
C VAL A 57 4.65 -13.33 -18.14
N ASP A 58 5.84 -12.97 -17.67
CA ASP A 58 7.10 -13.18 -18.39
C ASP A 58 8.16 -13.95 -17.59
N ASP A 59 9.32 -14.14 -18.21
CA ASP A 59 10.33 -15.11 -17.76
C ASP A 59 11.65 -14.47 -17.36
N GLU A 60 12.12 -14.82 -16.15
CA GLU A 60 13.37 -14.34 -15.59
C GLU A 60 14.36 -15.49 -15.38
N THR A 61 15.64 -15.14 -15.45
CA THR A 61 16.71 -16.09 -15.10
C THR A 61 16.96 -16.19 -13.59
N ASP A 62 16.52 -15.21 -12.83
CA ASP A 62 16.61 -15.06 -11.36
C ASP A 62 15.66 -13.93 -10.95
N GLY A 63 15.31 -13.84 -9.66
CA GLY A 63 14.44 -12.77 -9.15
C GLY A 63 15.04 -11.37 -9.32
N GLN A 64 14.16 -10.36 -9.38
CA GLN A 64 14.53 -9.01 -9.79
C GLN A 64 14.35 -7.97 -8.68
N PRO A 65 14.93 -8.17 -7.47
CA PRO A 65 14.56 -7.42 -6.29
C PRO A 65 14.79 -5.90 -6.41
N THR A 66 13.79 -5.12 -6.04
CA THR A 66 13.91 -3.66 -5.88
C THR A 66 13.36 -3.20 -4.54
N THR A 67 13.59 -1.93 -4.18
CA THR A 67 13.09 -1.39 -2.91
C THR A 67 11.57 -1.22 -2.88
N ALA A 68 10.91 -1.22 -4.04
CA ALA A 68 9.47 -0.96 -4.15
C ALA A 68 8.70 -2.15 -4.74
N ALA A 69 9.36 -3.31 -4.95
CA ALA A 69 8.79 -4.42 -5.71
C ALA A 69 8.23 -3.93 -7.06
N THR A 70 9.11 -3.34 -7.87
CA THR A 70 8.83 -2.97 -9.28
C THR A 70 9.98 -3.35 -10.25
N GLY A 71 10.71 -4.43 -9.99
CA GLY A 71 11.90 -4.82 -10.73
C GLY A 71 11.62 -5.47 -12.08
N ASP A 72 10.78 -6.49 -12.08
CA ASP A 72 10.19 -7.14 -13.27
C ASP A 72 9.17 -6.19 -13.93
N ASP A 73 8.41 -5.42 -13.15
CA ASP A 73 7.48 -4.38 -13.63
C ASP A 73 8.00 -3.41 -14.71
N THR A 74 9.32 -3.17 -14.69
CA THR A 74 9.98 -2.13 -15.49
C THR A 74 10.93 -2.70 -16.54
N ASP A 75 10.84 -4.00 -16.78
CA ASP A 75 11.72 -4.75 -17.65
C ASP A 75 11.26 -4.67 -19.15
N ALA A 76 11.63 -5.64 -19.98
CA ALA A 76 11.19 -5.70 -21.38
C ALA A 76 9.79 -6.32 -21.58
N GLY A 77 9.31 -7.16 -20.66
CA GLY A 77 7.99 -7.76 -20.63
C GLY A 77 6.90 -6.78 -20.19
N GLY A 78 7.24 -5.87 -19.27
CA GLY A 78 6.35 -4.81 -18.78
C GLY A 78 5.93 -5.08 -17.34
N ASN A 79 4.75 -4.59 -16.94
CA ASN A 79 4.20 -4.91 -15.63
C ASN A 79 3.30 -6.13 -15.79
N ASP A 80 3.78 -7.27 -15.31
CA ASP A 80 3.07 -8.53 -15.12
C ASP A 80 2.55 -8.71 -13.70
N ASP A 81 3.05 -7.95 -12.72
CA ASP A 81 2.45 -7.79 -11.38
C ASP A 81 1.16 -6.93 -11.39
N ASP A 82 0.19 -7.26 -12.24
CA ASP A 82 -1.07 -6.51 -12.43
C ASP A 82 -2.34 -7.30 -12.06
N GLY A 83 -2.20 -8.48 -11.48
CA GLY A 83 -3.27 -9.37 -11.09
C GLY A 83 -4.04 -9.00 -9.83
N VAL A 84 -3.40 -8.29 -8.89
CA VAL A 84 -4.00 -7.91 -7.60
C VAL A 84 -4.27 -6.42 -7.51
N VAL A 85 -5.51 -6.06 -7.15
CA VAL A 85 -5.93 -4.67 -6.92
C VAL A 85 -6.56 -4.53 -5.53
N LEU A 86 -5.92 -3.77 -4.65
CA LEU A 86 -6.49 -3.37 -3.36
C LEU A 86 -7.63 -2.34 -3.57
N GLY A 87 -8.80 -2.61 -2.99
CA GLY A 87 -9.97 -1.73 -3.09
C GLY A 87 -9.97 -0.56 -2.09
N ALA A 88 -9.08 -0.58 -1.10
CA ALA A 88 -8.87 0.44 -0.09
C ALA A 88 -7.49 0.26 0.56
N ALA A 89 -7.06 1.21 1.40
CA ALA A 89 -5.85 1.08 2.19
C ALA A 89 -5.97 -0.06 3.22
N LEU A 90 -4.86 -0.75 3.52
CA LEU A 90 -4.79 -1.72 4.60
C LEU A 90 -4.84 -0.97 5.93
N ILE A 91 -5.91 -1.16 6.70
CA ILE A 91 -6.10 -0.49 7.99
C ILE A 91 -6.08 -1.54 9.09
N GLN A 92 -5.21 -1.36 10.08
CA GLN A 92 -5.14 -2.19 11.30
C GLN A 92 -6.52 -2.58 11.84
N GLY A 93 -6.73 -3.87 12.05
CA GLY A 93 -7.97 -4.42 12.62
C GLY A 93 -9.19 -4.38 11.68
N GLN A 94 -9.03 -3.95 10.42
CA GLN A 94 -10.11 -3.91 9.45
C GLN A 94 -9.94 -4.96 8.35
N ALA A 95 -11.09 -5.35 7.76
CA ALA A 95 -11.11 -6.11 6.53
C ALA A 95 -11.02 -5.16 5.34
N THR A 96 -10.06 -5.42 4.46
CA THR A 96 -9.81 -4.65 3.24
C THR A 96 -10.22 -5.49 2.04
N PRO A 97 -11.15 -5.01 1.18
CA PRO A 97 -11.50 -5.71 -0.03
C PRO A 97 -10.36 -5.64 -1.03
N LEU A 98 -10.17 -6.72 -1.79
CA LEU A 98 -9.25 -6.76 -2.93
C LEU A 98 -9.85 -7.58 -4.06
N THR A 99 -9.39 -7.30 -5.28
CA THR A 99 -9.75 -8.06 -6.48
C THR A 99 -8.52 -8.78 -6.98
N VAL A 100 -8.63 -10.09 -7.20
CA VAL A 100 -7.60 -10.90 -7.88
C VAL A 100 -8.14 -11.34 -9.23
N THR A 101 -7.48 -10.98 -10.31
CA THR A 101 -7.86 -11.40 -11.66
C THR A 101 -7.01 -12.61 -12.05
N ALA A 102 -7.63 -13.77 -12.26
CA ALA A 102 -6.91 -14.98 -12.69
C ALA A 102 -7.25 -15.30 -14.15
N SER A 103 -6.26 -15.67 -14.95
CA SER A 103 -6.48 -16.11 -16.34
C SER A 103 -7.21 -17.46 -16.44
N ALA A 104 -7.05 -18.32 -15.42
CA ALA A 104 -7.63 -19.65 -15.32
C ALA A 104 -8.18 -19.93 -13.91
N ALA A 105 -8.88 -21.05 -13.73
CA ALA A 105 -9.24 -21.53 -12.40
C ALA A 105 -8.02 -22.17 -11.73
N GLY A 106 -7.78 -21.83 -10.46
CA GLY A 106 -6.58 -22.25 -9.75
C GLY A 106 -6.64 -21.98 -8.25
N LEU A 107 -5.50 -22.08 -7.59
CA LEU A 107 -5.34 -21.85 -6.15
C LEU A 107 -4.36 -20.70 -5.92
N LEU A 108 -4.73 -19.81 -5.00
CA LEU A 108 -3.92 -18.72 -4.53
C LEU A 108 -3.42 -18.99 -3.11
N ASP A 109 -2.11 -18.91 -2.92
CA ASP A 109 -1.48 -18.76 -1.61
C ASP A 109 -0.86 -17.36 -1.54
N ALA A 110 -1.11 -16.62 -0.47
CA ALA A 110 -0.64 -15.25 -0.37
C ALA A 110 -0.28 -14.86 1.06
N TRP A 111 0.70 -13.95 1.18
CA TRP A 111 1.23 -13.45 2.43
C TRP A 111 1.33 -11.93 2.44
N ILE A 112 1.24 -11.34 3.62
CA ILE A 112 1.56 -9.93 3.88
C ILE A 112 2.38 -9.90 5.16
N ASP A 113 3.56 -9.28 5.13
CA ASP A 113 4.36 -9.04 6.33
C ASP A 113 3.64 -7.96 7.16
N PHE A 114 2.81 -8.42 8.10
CA PHE A 114 2.03 -7.51 8.92
C PHE A 114 2.84 -6.91 10.05
N ASN A 115 3.94 -7.52 10.47
CA ASN A 115 4.69 -7.08 11.63
C ASN A 115 5.90 -6.19 11.24
N ASP A 116 6.18 -6.05 9.94
CA ASP A 116 7.30 -5.30 9.35
C ASP A 116 8.66 -5.76 9.90
N ASP A 117 8.87 -7.07 9.99
CA ASP A 117 10.13 -7.67 10.42
C ASP A 117 10.98 -8.24 9.28
N GLY A 118 10.46 -8.16 8.05
CA GLY A 118 11.17 -8.48 6.83
C GLY A 118 11.08 -9.95 6.46
N ASP A 119 10.03 -10.68 6.85
CA ASP A 119 9.71 -12.00 6.33
C ASP A 119 8.19 -12.28 6.28
N TRP A 120 7.80 -13.47 5.80
CA TRP A 120 6.39 -13.91 5.69
C TRP A 120 6.11 -15.20 6.48
N LEU A 121 6.98 -15.53 7.43
CA LEU A 121 6.99 -16.81 8.13
C LEU A 121 6.20 -16.77 9.43
N ASP A 122 5.62 -15.62 9.76
CA ASP A 122 5.00 -15.36 11.04
C ASP A 122 3.51 -15.74 11.06
N ALA A 123 3.01 -16.03 12.25
CA ALA A 123 1.65 -16.48 12.42
C ALA A 123 0.65 -15.36 12.12
N GLY A 124 -0.14 -15.53 11.06
CA GLY A 124 -1.17 -14.57 10.65
C GLY A 124 -0.80 -13.77 9.40
N GLU A 125 0.39 -13.98 8.84
CA GLU A 125 0.85 -13.32 7.62
C GLU A 125 0.36 -14.03 6.37
N GLN A 126 0.16 -15.35 6.41
CA GLN A 126 -0.52 -16.06 5.34
C GLN A 126 -2.01 -15.69 5.31
N VAL A 127 -2.38 -14.78 4.40
CA VAL A 127 -3.74 -14.24 4.26
C VAL A 127 -4.64 -15.12 3.41
N PHE A 128 -4.06 -15.87 2.46
CA PHE A 128 -4.77 -16.87 1.68
C PHE A 128 -3.99 -18.18 1.68
N SER A 129 -4.70 -19.28 1.92
CA SER A 129 -4.16 -20.64 1.84
C SER A 129 -5.09 -21.47 0.99
N ASN A 130 -4.59 -21.95 -0.16
CA ASN A 130 -5.36 -22.68 -1.16
C ASN A 130 -6.67 -21.98 -1.53
N GLN A 131 -6.67 -20.65 -1.65
CA GLN A 131 -7.88 -19.90 -1.95
C GLN A 131 -8.28 -20.19 -3.40
N PRO A 132 -9.43 -20.84 -3.66
CA PRO A 132 -9.84 -21.13 -5.03
C PRO A 132 -10.20 -19.85 -5.76
N LEU A 133 -9.63 -19.69 -6.95
CA LEU A 133 -9.96 -18.64 -7.90
C LEU A 133 -10.70 -19.25 -9.10
N ALA A 134 -11.71 -18.52 -9.59
CA ALA A 134 -12.25 -18.75 -10.91
C ALA A 134 -11.51 -17.87 -11.94
N ALA A 135 -11.53 -18.28 -13.20
CA ALA A 135 -11.05 -17.41 -14.28
C ALA A 135 -11.85 -16.09 -14.30
N GLY A 136 -11.16 -14.97 -14.45
CA GLY A 136 -11.66 -13.61 -14.32
C GLY A 136 -11.44 -13.01 -12.93
N ALA A 137 -12.20 -11.96 -12.62
CA ALA A 137 -12.06 -11.22 -11.37
C ALA A 137 -12.72 -11.95 -10.19
N ASN A 138 -11.97 -12.10 -9.10
CA ASN A 138 -12.37 -12.69 -7.84
C ASN A 138 -12.35 -11.62 -6.74
N SER A 139 -13.49 -11.36 -6.11
CA SER A 139 -13.57 -10.42 -4.98
C SER A 139 -13.27 -11.14 -3.67
N LEU A 140 -12.17 -10.78 -3.03
CA LEU A 140 -11.69 -11.35 -1.78
C LEU A 140 -11.60 -10.25 -0.70
N ASN A 141 -11.29 -10.66 0.54
CA ASN A 141 -11.01 -9.74 1.63
C ASN A 141 -9.78 -10.23 2.40
N VAL A 142 -8.89 -9.31 2.73
CA VAL A 142 -7.79 -9.50 3.68
C VAL A 142 -8.19 -8.87 5.00
N THR A 143 -8.01 -9.58 6.11
CA THR A 143 -8.19 -9.00 7.45
C THR A 143 -6.83 -8.59 8.00
N VAL A 144 -6.62 -7.29 8.22
CA VAL A 144 -5.37 -6.77 8.79
C VAL A 144 -5.40 -7.00 10.31
N PRO A 145 -4.38 -7.64 10.91
CA PRO A 145 -4.29 -7.82 12.35
C PRO A 145 -4.32 -6.48 13.10
N VAL A 146 -4.93 -6.45 14.29
CA VAL A 146 -4.95 -5.25 15.16
C VAL A 146 -3.55 -4.84 15.64
N GLY A 147 -2.61 -5.79 15.67
CA GLY A 147 -1.23 -5.58 16.08
C GLY A 147 -0.25 -5.41 14.92
N ALA A 148 -0.72 -5.26 13.68
CA ALA A 148 0.14 -5.04 12.53
C ALA A 148 0.98 -3.75 12.71
N SER A 149 2.17 -3.65 12.13
CA SER A 149 3.01 -2.45 12.19
C SER A 149 2.58 -1.46 11.11
N PRO A 150 2.22 -0.20 11.45
CA PRO A 150 1.97 0.80 10.43
C PRO A 150 3.26 1.20 9.70
N GLY A 151 3.22 1.24 8.37
CA GLY A 151 4.39 1.47 7.54
C GLY A 151 4.24 0.86 6.15
N GLU A 152 5.26 1.05 5.32
CA GLU A 152 5.46 0.30 4.07
C GLU A 152 5.96 -1.10 4.42
N THR A 153 5.45 -2.12 3.73
CA THR A 153 5.84 -3.53 3.87
C THR A 153 5.47 -4.27 2.58
N PHE A 154 5.69 -5.58 2.50
CA PHE A 154 5.55 -6.35 1.27
C PHE A 154 4.52 -7.47 1.38
N ALA A 155 3.80 -7.67 0.28
CA ALA A 155 2.91 -8.80 0.07
C ALA A 155 3.45 -9.67 -1.06
N ARG A 156 3.19 -10.98 -0.99
CA ARG A 156 3.49 -11.95 -2.05
C ARG A 156 2.25 -12.76 -2.37
N PHE A 157 1.95 -12.92 -3.65
CA PHE A 157 0.86 -13.71 -4.18
C PHE A 157 1.43 -14.80 -5.08
N ARG A 158 1.08 -16.05 -4.80
CA ARG A 158 1.51 -17.20 -5.61
C ARG A 158 0.30 -17.92 -6.15
N PHE A 159 0.15 -17.92 -7.47
CA PHE A 159 -0.92 -18.62 -8.16
C PHE A 159 -0.41 -19.94 -8.72
N SER A 160 -1.09 -21.06 -8.48
CA SER A 160 -0.68 -22.38 -8.96
C SER A 160 -1.87 -23.35 -9.08
N THR A 161 -1.67 -24.52 -9.67
CA THR A 161 -2.66 -25.62 -9.59
C THR A 161 -2.53 -26.42 -8.30
N ALA A 162 -1.34 -26.47 -7.69
CA ALA A 162 -1.04 -27.30 -6.54
C ALA A 162 -1.56 -26.72 -5.21
N GLY A 163 -1.41 -25.41 -5.02
CA GLY A 163 -1.62 -24.74 -3.73
C GLY A 163 -0.69 -25.26 -2.64
N ASN A 164 -0.94 -24.87 -1.38
CA ASN A 164 -0.10 -25.17 -0.22
C ASN A 164 1.36 -24.75 -0.42
N LEU A 165 1.60 -23.70 -1.20
CA LEU A 165 2.93 -23.18 -1.42
C LEU A 165 3.44 -22.49 -0.15
N ALA A 166 4.75 -22.50 0.02
CA ALA A 166 5.45 -21.62 0.97
C ALA A 166 5.66 -20.24 0.31
N PRO A 167 6.06 -19.18 1.03
CA PRO A 167 6.46 -17.93 0.38
C PRO A 167 7.76 -18.03 -0.42
N THR A 168 8.42 -19.19 -0.41
CA THR A 168 9.73 -19.45 -1.02
C THR A 168 9.74 -20.75 -1.83
N GLY A 169 10.75 -20.94 -2.67
CA GLY A 169 11.00 -22.16 -3.41
C GLY A 169 10.07 -22.40 -4.62
N PRO A 170 10.30 -23.49 -5.36
CA PRO A 170 9.69 -23.72 -6.66
C PRO A 170 8.26 -24.21 -6.61
N ALA A 171 7.49 -23.87 -7.65
CA ALA A 171 6.20 -24.45 -8.01
C ALA A 171 6.21 -24.94 -9.47
N ASP A 172 5.45 -26.00 -9.74
CA ASP A 172 5.40 -26.65 -11.06
C ASP A 172 4.65 -25.82 -12.13
N ASP A 173 3.86 -24.83 -11.71
CA ASP A 173 3.12 -23.93 -12.59
C ASP A 173 2.73 -22.61 -11.93
N GLY A 174 2.44 -21.61 -12.77
CA GLY A 174 1.80 -20.36 -12.39
C GLY A 174 2.75 -19.18 -12.33
N GLU A 175 2.58 -18.35 -11.31
CA GLU A 175 3.22 -17.02 -11.21
C GLU A 175 3.36 -16.58 -9.74
N VAL A 176 4.34 -15.72 -9.50
CA VAL A 176 4.66 -14.97 -8.29
C VAL A 176 4.46 -13.48 -8.59
N GLU A 177 3.55 -12.82 -7.88
CA GLU A 177 3.46 -11.35 -7.90
C GLU A 177 3.83 -10.81 -6.51
N ASP A 178 4.64 -9.77 -6.44
CA ASP A 178 5.07 -9.09 -5.22
C ASP A 178 4.55 -7.64 -5.21
N TYR A 179 4.20 -7.12 -4.02
CA TYR A 179 3.64 -5.78 -3.92
C TYR A 179 4.15 -5.04 -2.70
N GLU A 180 4.66 -3.82 -2.88
CA GLU A 180 4.77 -2.86 -1.79
C GLU A 180 3.36 -2.41 -1.36
N VAL A 181 3.04 -2.58 -0.08
CA VAL A 181 1.78 -2.19 0.52
C VAL A 181 2.00 -1.29 1.73
N THR A 182 1.05 -0.40 2.01
CA THR A 182 1.09 0.48 3.18
C THR A 182 0.02 0.08 4.19
N ILE A 183 0.43 -0.17 5.43
CA ILE A 183 -0.47 -0.39 6.56
C ILE A 183 -0.67 0.93 7.31
N LEU A 184 -1.93 1.32 7.49
CA LEU A 184 -2.34 2.51 8.24
C LEU A 184 -2.90 2.13 9.62
N PRO A 185 -2.69 2.96 10.65
CA PRO A 185 -3.40 2.81 11.90
C PRO A 185 -4.91 3.05 11.70
N PRO A 186 -5.79 2.57 12.60
CA PRO A 186 -7.20 2.91 12.51
C PRO A 186 -7.38 4.42 12.63
N ALA A 187 -8.36 4.97 11.91
CA ALA A 187 -8.73 6.37 12.07
C ALA A 187 -9.04 6.66 13.55
N GLY A 188 -8.41 7.72 14.08
CA GLY A 188 -8.70 8.21 15.41
C GLY A 188 -10.15 8.73 15.52
N PRO A 189 -10.68 8.89 16.74
CA PRO A 189 -11.96 9.57 16.91
C PRO A 189 -11.87 11.01 16.37
N ILE A 190 -12.95 11.49 15.77
CA ILE A 190 -13.11 12.92 15.47
C ILE A 190 -12.95 13.70 16.78
N GLN A 191 -12.11 14.73 16.75
CA GLN A 191 -11.92 15.64 17.87
C GLN A 191 -12.33 17.04 17.44
N ILE A 192 -13.23 17.65 18.22
CA ILE A 192 -13.63 19.05 18.09
C ILE A 192 -13.27 19.69 19.43
N ILE A 193 -12.58 20.84 19.38
CA ILE A 193 -12.25 21.64 20.56
C ILE A 193 -12.83 23.02 20.30
N ASP A 194 -13.86 23.39 21.06
CA ASP A 194 -14.38 24.75 21.05
C ASP A 194 -13.51 25.71 21.88
N ASP A 195 -13.76 27.00 21.79
CA ASP A 195 -13.02 28.00 22.56
C ASP A 195 -13.40 28.06 24.06
N GLY A 196 -14.36 27.25 24.48
CA GLY A 196 -14.65 26.93 25.90
C GLY A 196 -13.98 25.65 26.40
N ASP A 197 -13.41 24.83 25.52
CA ASP A 197 -13.01 23.46 25.83
C ASP A 197 -11.58 23.30 26.34
N THR A 198 -11.33 22.14 26.94
CA THR A 198 -9.97 21.74 27.29
C THR A 198 -9.14 21.55 26.02
N GLY A 199 -8.02 22.27 25.92
CA GLY A 199 -7.16 22.29 24.75
C GLY A 199 -7.15 23.63 24.03
N PHE A 200 -8.16 24.48 24.28
CA PHE A 200 -8.11 25.90 23.91
C PHE A 200 -7.25 26.71 24.88
N GLY A 201 -6.55 27.72 24.36
CA GLY A 201 -5.79 28.67 25.15
C GLY A 201 -5.47 29.94 24.37
N THR A 202 -5.20 31.02 25.10
CA THR A 202 -4.89 32.33 24.50
C THR A 202 -3.64 32.95 25.11
N THR A 203 -2.86 33.64 24.29
CA THR A 203 -1.82 34.59 24.70
C THR A 203 -2.18 35.97 24.17
N GLY A 204 -2.04 37.01 24.99
CA GLY A 204 -2.41 38.39 24.62
C GLY A 204 -3.86 38.72 24.95
N ASP A 205 -4.40 39.74 24.29
CA ASP A 205 -5.68 40.35 24.64
C ASP A 205 -6.84 39.74 23.82
N TRP A 206 -7.35 38.59 24.29
CA TRP A 206 -8.57 37.95 23.77
C TRP A 206 -9.76 38.17 24.71
N GLY A 207 -10.92 38.52 24.14
CA GLY A 207 -12.16 38.72 24.87
C GLY A 207 -13.26 37.76 24.43
N PRO A 208 -14.08 37.22 25.34
CA PRO A 208 -15.19 36.36 24.99
C PRO A 208 -16.36 37.17 24.40
N TYR A 209 -17.14 36.54 23.54
CA TYR A 209 -18.36 37.06 22.95
C TYR A 209 -19.43 35.96 22.90
N ALA A 210 -20.52 36.15 23.63
CA ALA A 210 -21.63 35.20 23.66
C ALA A 210 -22.66 35.47 22.54
N GLY A 211 -23.30 34.40 22.08
CA GLY A 211 -24.39 34.40 21.10
C GLY A 211 -23.94 34.25 19.65
N SER A 212 -22.73 33.75 19.39
CA SER A 212 -22.15 33.57 18.06
C SER A 212 -21.05 32.53 18.13
N GLY A 213 -20.75 31.85 17.03
CA GLY A 213 -19.72 30.80 17.01
C GLY A 213 -20.29 29.40 17.27
N PHE A 214 -19.40 28.43 17.32
CA PHE A 214 -19.73 27.07 17.75
C PHE A 214 -20.03 27.06 19.25
N GLU A 215 -20.88 26.12 19.70
CA GLU A 215 -21.49 26.05 21.05
C GLU A 215 -22.16 27.33 21.63
N GLY A 216 -22.21 28.42 20.86
CA GLY A 216 -22.86 29.66 21.21
C GLY A 216 -21.94 30.76 21.70
N ASP A 217 -20.62 30.60 21.64
CA ASP A 217 -19.64 31.65 21.93
C ASP A 217 -18.39 31.63 21.03
N LEU A 218 -17.62 32.72 21.12
CA LEU A 218 -16.33 32.87 20.46
C LEU A 218 -15.42 33.81 21.25
N HIS A 219 -14.10 33.65 21.09
CA HIS A 219 -13.10 34.60 21.52
C HIS A 219 -12.65 35.46 20.33
N TYR A 220 -12.42 36.75 20.58
CA TYR A 220 -11.90 37.67 19.57
C TYR A 220 -10.82 38.58 20.14
N SER A 221 -9.87 38.98 19.31
CA SER A 221 -8.95 40.08 19.59
C SER A 221 -9.26 41.27 18.68
N TRP A 222 -8.83 42.45 19.10
CA TRP A 222 -8.86 43.63 18.23
C TRP A 222 -7.74 43.56 17.20
N ALA A 223 -7.90 44.27 16.08
CA ALA A 223 -6.83 44.38 15.10
C ALA A 223 -5.54 44.90 15.76
N GLY A 224 -4.48 44.11 15.65
CA GLY A 224 -3.22 44.35 16.35
C GLY A 224 -2.01 43.97 15.52
N THR A 225 -0.87 43.79 16.18
CA THR A 225 0.42 43.48 15.54
C THR A 225 0.62 41.99 15.23
N GLY A 226 -0.39 41.15 15.46
CA GLY A 226 -0.30 39.69 15.33
C GLY A 226 0.38 39.00 16.51
N LEU A 227 0.46 39.66 17.68
CA LEU A 227 1.04 39.07 18.89
C LEU A 227 0.00 38.35 19.77
N ASP A 228 -1.29 38.59 19.53
CA ASP A 228 -2.37 37.89 20.20
C ASP A 228 -2.61 36.55 19.49
N VAL A 229 -2.49 35.45 20.23
CA VAL A 229 -2.57 34.08 19.69
C VAL A 229 -3.68 33.32 20.40
N ALA A 230 -4.55 32.67 19.63
CA ALA A 230 -5.46 31.64 20.09
C ALA A 230 -4.94 30.29 19.59
N SER A 231 -4.91 29.28 20.46
CA SER A 231 -4.36 27.96 20.18
C SER A 231 -5.33 26.86 20.56
N TRP A 232 -5.46 25.86 19.70
CA TRP A 232 -6.20 24.63 19.95
C TRP A 232 -5.21 23.46 19.91
N THR A 233 -5.12 22.71 21.01
CA THR A 233 -4.16 21.62 21.19
C THR A 233 -4.89 20.27 21.26
N PHE A 234 -4.71 19.45 20.24
CA PHE A 234 -5.28 18.10 20.15
C PHE A 234 -4.29 17.06 20.69
N THR A 235 -4.80 16.02 21.36
CA THR A 235 -4.01 14.83 21.71
C THR A 235 -4.43 13.69 20.79
N VAL A 236 -3.56 13.36 19.83
CA VAL A 236 -3.86 12.39 18.77
C VAL A 236 -2.82 11.26 18.78
N THR A 237 -3.19 10.10 18.24
CA THR A 237 -2.24 9.02 17.93
C THR A 237 -1.44 9.37 16.67
N PRO A 238 -0.27 8.78 16.42
CA PRO A 238 0.40 8.91 15.12
C PRO A 238 -0.54 8.49 13.99
N GLY A 239 -0.60 9.28 12.92
CA GLY A 239 -1.51 9.06 11.79
C GLY A 239 -1.61 10.29 10.88
N GLN A 240 -2.38 10.17 9.81
CA GLN A 240 -2.75 11.31 8.96
C GLN A 240 -4.06 11.91 9.45
N TYR A 241 -4.13 13.25 9.44
CA TYR A 241 -5.28 14.01 9.92
C TYR A 241 -5.63 15.11 8.94
N GLU A 242 -6.93 15.26 8.70
CA GLU A 242 -7.49 16.49 8.14
C GLU A 242 -7.72 17.48 9.28
N VAL A 243 -7.28 18.72 9.10
CA VAL A 243 -7.40 19.78 10.10
C VAL A 243 -8.30 20.86 9.54
N ALA A 244 -9.41 21.13 10.22
CA ALA A 244 -10.36 22.17 9.85
C ALA A 244 -10.49 23.21 10.97
N ALA A 245 -10.94 24.41 10.61
CA ALA A 245 -11.26 25.45 11.57
C ALA A 245 -12.53 26.19 11.13
N THR A 246 -13.34 26.60 12.10
CA THR A 246 -14.57 27.39 11.87
C THR A 246 -14.43 28.79 12.46
N TRP A 247 -15.18 29.75 11.92
CA TRP A 247 -15.21 31.13 12.44
C TRP A 247 -16.51 31.84 12.09
N THR A 248 -16.88 32.85 12.90
CA THR A 248 -18.03 33.70 12.58
C THR A 248 -17.64 34.79 11.58
N VAL A 249 -18.31 34.76 10.43
CA VAL A 249 -18.22 35.77 9.38
C VAL A 249 -18.78 37.12 9.82
N TYR A 250 -17.98 38.18 9.66
CA TYR A 250 -18.49 39.54 9.74
C TYR A 250 -17.63 40.53 8.93
N LYS A 251 -18.22 41.66 8.50
CA LYS A 251 -17.56 42.63 7.61
C LYS A 251 -16.29 43.29 8.18
N ASN A 252 -16.09 43.25 9.50
CA ASN A 252 -14.95 43.85 10.18
C ASN A 252 -13.89 42.80 10.58
N ARG A 253 -14.03 41.55 10.15
CA ARG A 253 -13.05 40.48 10.40
C ARG A 253 -11.81 40.68 9.53
N ALA A 254 -10.72 40.05 9.96
CA ALA A 254 -9.45 40.09 9.25
C ALA A 254 -9.58 39.45 7.86
N THR A 255 -8.80 39.96 6.91
CA THR A 255 -8.81 39.46 5.52
C THR A 255 -7.69 38.45 5.25
N ASN A 256 -6.85 38.20 6.26
CA ASN A 256 -5.62 37.44 6.18
C ASN A 256 -5.14 37.00 7.59
N ALA A 257 -6.07 36.59 8.45
CA ALA A 257 -5.71 36.03 9.76
C ALA A 257 -4.80 34.82 9.55
N PRO A 258 -3.59 34.76 10.14
CA PRO A 258 -2.70 33.63 9.97
C PRO A 258 -3.17 32.45 10.84
N TYR A 259 -3.39 31.30 10.21
CA TYR A 259 -3.64 30.03 10.88
C TYR A 259 -2.38 29.18 10.71
N GLU A 260 -1.73 28.83 11.82
CA GLU A 260 -0.50 28.05 11.83
C GLU A 260 -0.76 26.65 12.38
N ILE A 261 -0.37 25.63 11.61
CA ILE A 261 -0.55 24.22 11.97
C ILE A 261 0.79 23.67 12.45
N PHE A 262 0.79 22.97 13.59
CA PHE A 262 1.99 22.42 14.21
C PHE A 262 1.88 20.90 14.43
N ASN A 263 3.00 20.20 14.27
CA ASN A 263 3.23 18.89 14.87
C ASN A 263 4.15 19.04 16.08
N GLY A 264 3.57 19.04 17.27
CA GLY A 264 4.29 19.39 18.50
C GLY A 264 4.84 20.81 18.44
N ALA A 265 6.17 20.95 18.41
CA ALA A 265 6.84 22.25 18.28
C ALA A 265 7.22 22.63 16.84
N THR A 266 6.98 21.74 15.87
CA THR A 266 7.36 21.94 14.47
C THR A 266 6.20 22.54 13.70
N SER A 267 6.40 23.71 13.08
CA SER A 267 5.42 24.30 12.16
C SER A 267 5.38 23.50 10.86
N LEU A 268 4.18 23.10 10.44
CA LEU A 268 3.94 22.40 9.18
C LEU A 268 3.54 23.38 8.08
N GLU A 269 2.59 24.26 8.38
CA GLU A 269 2.01 25.17 7.40
C GLU A 269 1.46 26.44 8.07
N THR A 270 1.41 27.52 7.29
CA THR A 270 0.72 28.77 7.65
C THR A 270 -0.23 29.18 6.54
N VAL A 271 -1.52 29.27 6.84
CA VAL A 271 -2.57 29.61 5.88
C VAL A 271 -3.17 30.98 6.22
N PRO A 272 -3.14 31.97 5.32
CA PRO A 272 -3.82 33.25 5.53
C PRO A 272 -5.32 33.11 5.21
N ILE A 273 -6.17 33.35 6.21
CA ILE A 273 -7.63 33.18 6.11
C ILE A 273 -8.36 34.54 6.06
N ASP A 274 -9.27 34.69 5.09
CA ASP A 274 -10.22 35.81 5.05
C ASP A 274 -11.47 35.46 5.87
N GLN A 275 -11.49 35.89 7.13
CA GLN A 275 -12.57 35.62 8.06
C GLN A 275 -13.87 36.40 7.76
N ARG A 276 -13.94 37.13 6.63
CA ARG A 276 -15.18 37.74 6.11
C ARG A 276 -15.92 36.80 5.16
N VAL A 277 -15.35 35.65 4.85
CA VAL A 277 -15.95 34.58 4.04
C VAL A 277 -16.21 33.40 4.97
N ALA A 278 -17.31 32.67 4.77
CA ALA A 278 -17.61 31.50 5.59
C ALA A 278 -16.63 30.37 5.26
N PRO A 279 -16.24 29.54 6.24
CA PRO A 279 -15.62 28.26 5.94
C PRO A 279 -16.49 27.48 4.94
N ASP A 280 -15.89 26.93 3.89
CA ASP A 280 -16.59 26.25 2.78
C ASP A 280 -15.91 24.94 2.33
N ASP A 281 -14.86 24.52 3.02
CA ASP A 281 -13.99 23.40 2.70
C ASP A 281 -14.32 22.11 3.46
N PHE A 282 -14.90 22.19 4.66
CA PHE A 282 -15.23 21.03 5.50
C PHE A 282 -16.52 21.26 6.32
N ASN A 283 -17.32 20.20 6.54
CA ASN A 283 -18.55 20.26 7.35
C ASN A 283 -18.71 18.98 8.16
N ASP A 284 -18.23 18.98 9.40
CA ASP A 284 -18.43 17.91 10.39
C ASP A 284 -18.87 18.50 11.73
N GLN A 285 -20.18 18.57 11.92
CA GLN A 285 -20.88 19.01 13.14
C GLN A 285 -20.48 20.35 13.80
N GLY A 286 -19.58 21.16 13.21
CA GLY A 286 -19.20 22.50 13.65
C GLY A 286 -18.63 23.37 12.52
#